data_AF-A0A3C1A5P5-F1
#
_entry.id   AF-A0A3C1A5P5-F1
#
_cell.length_a   1.000
_cell.length_b   1.000
_cell.length_c   1.000
_cell.angle_alpha   90.00
_cell.angle_beta   90.00
_cell.angle_gamma   90.00
#
_symmetry.space_group_name_H-M   'P 1'
#
loop_
_entity.id
_entity.type
_entity.pdbx_description
1 polymer ?
#
loop_
_entity_poly.entity_id
_entity_poly.type
_entity_poly.pdbx_seq_one_letter_code
_entity_poly.pdbx_strand_id
1 'polypeptide(L)'
;MNSFINTFLPITRDLLTGFQTTVKLFALTLLFSLPLGLLISFGSMSKFSPLRLLIRTFVWIIRGTPLMLQLIVIYYGPGLIFDLPLMDRFLAALVAFV
;
A
#
# COMPACT_ATOMS: atom_id res chain seq x y z
N MET A 1 9.49 33.02 25.22
CA MET A 1 8.44 33.13 24.19
C MET A 1 8.96 32.75 22.80
N ASN A 2 10.06 33.33 22.32
CA ASN A 2 10.56 33.09 20.95
C ASN A 2 11.02 31.64 20.67
N SER A 3 11.58 30.91 21.66
CA SER A 3 11.94 29.49 21.45
C SER A 3 10.74 28.56 21.28
N PHE A 4 9.61 28.86 21.92
CA PHE A 4 8.38 28.08 21.81
C PHE A 4 7.79 28.19 20.40
N ILE A 5 7.67 29.42 19.87
CA ILE A 5 7.16 29.66 18.51
C ILE A 5 8.09 29.03 17.45
N ASN A 6 9.41 29.14 17.64
CA ASN A 6 10.40 28.55 16.73
C ASN A 6 10.40 27.01 16.75
N THR A 7 9.87 26.36 17.79
CA THR A 7 9.73 24.90 17.86
C THR A 7 8.36 24.44 17.36
N PHE A 8 7.29 25.18 17.68
CA PHE A 8 5.93 24.82 17.34
C PHE A 8 5.60 24.95 15.85
N LEU A 9 6.12 26.00 15.20
CA LEU A 9 5.88 26.26 13.78
C LEU A 9 6.46 25.17 12.84
N PRO A 10 7.71 24.71 12.99
CA PRO A 10 8.22 23.61 12.16
C PRO A 10 7.50 22.29 12.43
N ILE A 11 7.20 21.95 13.69
CA ILE A 11 6.46 20.71 14.01
C ILE A 11 5.10 20.70 13.30
N THR A 12 4.38 21.82 13.33
CA THR A 12 3.09 21.94 12.65
C THR A 12 3.24 21.76 11.13
N ARG A 13 4.30 22.30 10.52
CA ARG A 13 4.59 22.10 9.09
C ARG A 13 4.94 20.65 8.77
N ASP A 14 5.72 19.99 9.61
CA ASP A 14 6.10 18.58 9.42
C ASP A 14 4.87 17.67 9.52
N LEU A 15 3.99 17.92 10.50
CA LEU A 15 2.72 17.21 10.63
C LEU A 15 1.80 17.44 9.42
N LEU A 16 1.73 18.67 8.91
CA LEU A 16 0.96 18.99 7.71
C LEU A 16 1.52 18.27 6.47
N THR A 17 2.85 18.18 6.36
CA THR A 17 3.53 17.47 5.28
C THR A 17 3.29 15.96 5.35
N GLY A 18 3.36 15.39 6.56
CA GLY A 18 3.00 13.99 6.82
C GLY A 18 1.53 13.71 6.46
N PHE A 19 0.61 14.58 6.90
CA PHE A 19 -0.81 14.49 6.54
C PHE A 19 -1.03 14.53 5.03
N GLN A 20 -0.38 15.47 4.32
CA GLN A 20 -0.46 15.55 2.87
C GLN A 20 0.02 14.26 2.20
N THR A 21 1.07 13.62 2.75
CA THR A 21 1.61 12.36 2.24
C THR A 21 0.63 11.22 2.43
N THR A 22 -0.01 11.13 3.61
CA THR A 22 -1.05 10.12 3.88
C THR A 22 -2.26 10.29 2.97
N VAL A 23 -2.72 11.54 2.75
CA VAL A 23 -3.85 11.82 1.84
C VAL A 23 -3.49 11.43 0.40
N LYS A 24 -2.28 11.76 -0.06
CA LYS A 24 -1.79 11.35 -1.38
C LYS A 24 -1.76 9.84 -1.54
N LEU A 25 -1.21 9.13 -0.54
CA LEU A 25 -1.18 7.66 -0.53
C LEU A 25 -2.60 7.10 -0.60
N PHE A 26 -3.48 7.53 0.29
CA PHE A 26 -4.86 7.06 0.34
C PHE A 26 -5.60 7.27 -0.99
N ALA A 27 -5.50 8.48 -1.56
CA ALA A 27 -6.15 8.80 -2.84
C ALA A 27 -5.65 7.91 -3.98
N LEU A 28 -4.34 7.70 -4.09
CA LEU A 28 -3.77 6.81 -5.11
C LEU A 28 -4.15 5.35 -4.87
N THR A 29 -4.06 4.87 -3.62
CA THR A 29 -4.45 3.49 -3.28
C THR A 29 -5.92 3.23 -3.60
N LEU A 30 -6.80 4.20 -3.33
CA LEU A 30 -8.22 4.07 -3.64
C LEU A 30 -8.45 4.08 -5.16
N LEU A 31 -7.75 4.96 -5.89
CA LEU A 31 -7.85 5.07 -7.34
C LEU A 31 -7.46 3.77 -8.06
N PHE A 32 -6.45 3.04 -7.56
CA PHE A 32 -5.99 1.79 -8.17
C PHE A 32 -6.68 0.53 -7.60
N SER A 33 -6.94 0.48 -6.29
CA SER A 33 -7.56 -0.70 -5.66
C SER A 33 -9.03 -0.87 -6.06
N LEU A 34 -9.77 0.21 -6.34
CA LEU A 34 -11.17 0.11 -6.78
C LEU A 34 -11.31 -0.58 -8.16
N PRO A 35 -10.61 -0.15 -9.23
CA PRO A 35 -10.62 -0.86 -10.51
C PRO A 35 -10.15 -2.31 -10.40
N LEU A 36 -9.03 -2.56 -9.69
CA LEU A 36 -8.51 -3.92 -9.51
C LEU A 36 -9.50 -4.80 -8.74
N GLY A 37 -10.04 -4.30 -7.64
CA GLY A 37 -11.04 -5.01 -6.84
C GLY A 37 -12.31 -5.33 -7.62
N LEU A 38 -12.74 -4.43 -8.50
CA LEU A 38 -13.88 -4.66 -9.40
C LEU A 38 -13.57 -5.76 -10.42
N LEU A 39 -12.39 -5.74 -11.06
CA LEU A 39 -11.94 -6.78 -11.99
C LEU A 39 -11.86 -8.16 -11.31
N ILE A 40 -11.28 -8.21 -10.10
CA ILE A 40 -11.19 -9.42 -9.28
C ILE A 40 -12.60 -9.94 -8.93
N SER A 41 -13.52 -9.05 -8.57
CA SER A 41 -14.91 -9.40 -8.26
C SER A 41 -15.61 -10.05 -9.46
N PHE A 42 -15.50 -9.46 -10.65
CA PHE A 42 -16.05 -10.06 -11.87
C PHE A 42 -15.44 -11.43 -12.18
N GLY A 43 -14.13 -11.59 -12.02
CA GLY A 43 -13.47 -12.88 -12.19
C GLY A 43 -13.95 -13.94 -11.18
N SER A 44 -14.26 -13.54 -9.95
CA SER A 44 -14.80 -14.44 -8.91
C SER A 44 -16.25 -14.91 -9.19
N MET A 45 -17.00 -14.14 -9.99
CA MET A 45 -18.36 -14.46 -10.42
C MET A 45 -18.41 -15.21 -11.76
N SER A 46 -17.27 -15.42 -12.42
CA SER A 46 -17.20 -16.13 -13.69
C SER A 46 -17.69 -17.57 -13.56
N LYS A 47 -18.37 -18.07 -14.61
CA LYS A 47 -18.87 -19.45 -14.70
C LYS A 47 -17.75 -20.49 -14.82
N PHE A 48 -16.53 -20.07 -15.17
CA PHE A 48 -15.37 -20.95 -15.25
C PHE A 48 -14.83 -21.32 -13.87
N SER A 49 -15.14 -22.54 -13.40
CA SER A 49 -14.72 -23.06 -12.09
C SER A 49 -13.21 -22.94 -11.79
N PRO A 50 -12.27 -23.22 -12.71
CA PRO A 50 -10.84 -23.11 -12.41
C PRO A 50 -10.41 -21.66 -12.15
N LEU A 51 -10.89 -20.72 -12.97
CA LEU A 51 -10.59 -19.30 -12.84
C LEU A 51 -11.16 -18.72 -11.54
N ARG A 52 -12.40 -19.11 -11.20
CA ARG A 52 -13.03 -18.72 -9.94
C ARG A 52 -12.26 -19.22 -8.73
N LEU A 53 -11.77 -20.46 -8.76
CA LEU A 53 -10.98 -21.03 -7.68
C LEU A 53 -9.64 -20.29 -7.53
N LEU A 54 -8.93 -20.06 -8.63
CA LEU A 54 -7.65 -19.34 -8.62
C LEU A 54 -7.78 -17.94 -8.01
N ILE A 55 -8.78 -17.17 -8.45
CA ILE A 55 -9.04 -15.81 -7.96
C ILE A 55 -9.44 -15.84 -6.48
N ARG A 56 -10.29 -16.79 -6.06
CA ARG A 56 -10.69 -16.91 -4.64
C ARG A 56 -9.51 -17.28 -3.75
N THR A 57 -8.66 -18.20 -4.18
CA THR A 57 -7.46 -18.59 -3.43
C THR A 57 -6.50 -17.41 -3.30
N PHE A 58 -6.28 -16.65 -4.37
CA PHE A 58 -5.45 -15.44 -4.35
C PHE A 58 -5.98 -14.39 -3.35
N VAL A 59 -7.27 -14.07 -3.41
CA VAL A 59 -7.92 -13.14 -2.47
C VAL A 59 -7.85 -13.68 -1.04
N TRP A 60 -8.01 -14.98 -0.84
CA TRP A 60 -7.91 -15.61 0.48
C TRP A 60 -6.50 -15.47 1.08
N ILE A 61 -5.44 -15.65 0.29
CA ILE A 61 -4.06 -15.44 0.73
C ILE A 61 -3.81 -13.99 1.10
N ILE A 62 -4.20 -13.04 0.25
CA ILE A 62 -3.99 -11.60 0.52
C ILE A 62 -4.74 -11.18 1.79
N ARG A 63 -5.99 -11.62 1.96
CA ARG A 63 -6.77 -11.31 3.17
C ARG A 63 -6.27 -12.04 4.42
N GLY A 64 -5.57 -13.17 4.25
CA GLY A 64 -4.99 -13.94 5.34
C GLY A 64 -3.59 -13.48 5.75
N THR A 65 -2.93 -12.64 4.96
CA THR A 65 -1.58 -12.13 5.27
C THR A 65 -1.67 -10.78 5.98
N PRO A 66 -0.92 -10.56 7.08
CA PRO A 66 -0.88 -9.26 7.74
C PRO A 66 -0.35 -8.19 6.78
N LEU A 67 -1.05 -7.04 6.69
CA LEU A 67 -0.63 -5.92 5.83
C LEU A 67 0.81 -5.46 6.13
N MET A 68 1.22 -5.51 7.40
CA MET A 68 2.60 -5.21 7.81
C MET A 68 3.61 -6.15 7.14
N LEU A 69 3.28 -7.44 6.99
CA LEU A 69 4.14 -8.41 6.32
C LEU A 69 4.26 -8.08 4.84
N GLN A 70 3.15 -7.72 4.18
CA GLN A 70 3.15 -7.33 2.76
C GLN A 70 4.08 -6.13 2.52
N LEU A 71 3.99 -5.10 3.36
CA LEU A 71 4.87 -3.93 3.32
C LEU A 71 6.35 -4.29 3.50
N ILE A 72 6.67 -5.14 4.50
CA ILE A 72 8.04 -5.58 4.77
C ILE A 72 8.60 -6.35 3.57
N VAL A 73 7.83 -7.30 3.02
CA VAL A 73 8.26 -8.12 1.88
C VAL A 73 8.46 -7.27 0.64
N ILE A 74 7.59 -6.29 0.36
CA ILE A 74 7.72 -5.42 -0.81
C ILE A 74 8.89 -4.45 -0.66
N TYR A 75 9.11 -3.90 0.54
CA TYR A 75 10.19 -2.94 0.76
C TYR A 75 11.58 -3.60 0.82
N TYR A 76 11.71 -4.72 1.53
CA TYR A 76 13.00 -5.40 1.74
C TYR A 76 13.26 -6.56 0.76
N GLY A 77 12.22 -7.18 0.20
CA GLY A 77 12.34 -8.34 -0.68
C GLY A 77 13.27 -8.13 -1.88
N PRO A 78 13.15 -7.04 -2.65
CA PRO A 78 14.06 -6.77 -3.77
C PRO A 78 15.52 -6.68 -3.36
N GLY A 79 15.79 -6.04 -2.21
CA GLY A 79 17.15 -5.89 -1.70
C GLY A 79 17.73 -7.18 -1.12
N LEU A 80 16.91 -8.05 -0.53
CA LEU A 80 17.36 -9.31 0.07
C LEU A 80 17.52 -10.44 -0.95
N ILE A 81 16.72 -10.45 -2.02
CA ILE A 81 16.68 -11.56 -2.99
C ILE A 81 17.54 -11.26 -4.22
N PHE A 82 17.62 -9.99 -4.64
CA PHE A 82 18.24 -9.60 -5.91
C PHE A 82 19.41 -8.61 -5.77
N ASP A 83 19.86 -8.32 -4.53
CA ASP A 83 20.89 -7.30 -4.23
C ASP A 83 20.61 -5.92 -4.88
N LEU A 84 19.33 -5.60 -5.09
CA LEU A 84 18.88 -4.34 -5.67
C LEU A 84 18.77 -3.24 -4.60
N PRO A 85 18.84 -1.95 -4.99
CA PRO A 85 18.55 -0.86 -4.06
C PRO A 85 17.13 -1.02 -3.47
N LEU A 86 16.99 -0.66 -2.19
CA LEU A 86 15.71 -0.69 -1.49
C LEU A 86 14.67 0.11 -2.26
N MET A 87 13.47 -0.46 -2.38
CA MET A 87 12.35 0.24 -3.03
C MET A 87 12.01 1.51 -2.25
N ASP A 88 11.62 2.56 -2.95
CA ASP A 88 11.18 3.79 -2.30
C ASP A 88 10.00 3.50 -1.35
N ARG A 89 10.02 4.11 -0.15
CA ARG A 89 9.04 3.82 0.91
C ARG A 89 7.61 4.13 0.48
N PHE A 90 7.44 5.21 -0.29
CA PHE A 90 6.13 5.60 -0.78
C PHE A 90 5.61 4.61 -1.83
N LEU A 91 6.48 4.18 -2.76
CA LEU A 91 6.13 3.16 -3.76
C LEU A 91 5.85 1.80 -3.12
N ALA A 92 6.66 1.37 -2.15
CA ALA A 92 6.45 0.11 -1.44
C ALA A 92 5.11 0.11 -0.70
N ALA A 93 4.76 1.23 -0.06
CA ALA A 93 3.44 1.41 0.52
C ALA A 93 2.36 1.33 -0.56
N LEU A 94 2.45 2.13 -1.62
CA LEU A 94 1.43 2.16 -2.67
C LEU A 94 1.14 0.77 -3.25
N VAL A 95 2.19 -0.04 -3.51
CA VAL A 95 2.03 -1.40 -4.04
C VAL A 95 1.43 -2.36 -3.02
N ALA A 96 1.80 -2.25 -1.74
CA ALA A 96 1.27 -3.14 -0.70
C ALA A 96 -0.20 -2.85 -0.36
N PHE A 97 -0.66 -1.60 -0.54
CA PHE A 97 -2.02 -1.17 -0.22
C PHE A 97 -3.03 -1.40 -1.37
N VAL A 98 -2.57 -1.71 -2.59
CA VAL A 98 -3.40 -1.95 -3.78
C VAL A 98 -3.64 -3.44 -4.00
#